data_AF-A0A4R4BNT1-F1
#
_entry.id   AF-A0A4R4BNT1-F1
#
_cell.length_a   1.000
_cell.length_b   1.000
_cell.length_c   1.000
_cell.angle_alpha   90.00
_cell.angle_beta   90.00
_cell.angle_gamma   90.00
#
_symmetry.space_group_name_H-M   'P 1'
#
loop_
_entity.id
_entity.type
_entity.pdbx_description
1 polymer ?
#
loop_
_entity_poly.entity_id
_entity_poly.type
_entity_poly.pdbx_seq_one_letter_code
_entity_poly.pdbx_strand_id
1 'polypeptide(L)'
;MDITYWQLYYQLGKRHVRRHHYKEAIYFFRRAIDVCPVKDINKLGPCFFSLGLALDRIGRHQLAVQSWVQARRLVKTGYIARLYDRWVNGYGRRKQKNPDLDDYDAFRAIQIEKYLRKRGNGRFCSAAERDVVYAIIDDTWRLLSKKRIFSHLSVEEKLELFKRARLDFPFLYLEDALTPEREPVLARFSRRASPSYRLHYDDPCPCGSGLPARMCCYRIVSKGYDF
;
A
#
# COMPACT_ATOMS: atom_id res chain seq x y z
N MET A 1 30.15 -37.83 7.57
CA MET A 1 29.04 -37.11 6.92
C MET A 1 29.54 -35.74 6.52
N ASP A 2 29.79 -35.50 5.24
CA ASP A 2 30.18 -34.17 4.77
C ASP A 2 28.99 -33.21 4.90
N ILE A 3 29.05 -32.34 5.90
CA ILE A 3 28.09 -31.24 6.05
C ILE A 3 28.37 -30.27 4.90
N THR A 4 27.42 -30.16 3.97
CA THR A 4 27.51 -29.19 2.88
C THR A 4 27.48 -27.75 3.42
N TYR A 5 28.19 -26.82 2.75
CA TYR A 5 28.32 -25.43 3.21
C TYR A 5 26.98 -24.75 3.54
N TRP A 6 25.92 -25.01 2.76
CA TRP A 6 24.61 -24.43 3.02
C TRP A 6 23.96 -24.94 4.32
N GLN A 7 24.17 -26.22 4.67
CA GLN A 7 23.69 -26.80 5.91
C GLN A 7 24.42 -26.19 7.12
N LEU A 8 25.73 -25.96 7.00
CA LEU A 8 26.51 -25.29 8.04
C LEU A 8 25.97 -23.87 8.29
N TYR A 9 25.79 -23.08 7.23
CA TYR A 9 25.20 -21.74 7.34
C TYR A 9 23.79 -21.77 7.94
N TYR A 10 22.97 -22.73 7.57
CA TYR A 10 21.64 -22.90 8.16
C TYR A 10 21.71 -23.18 9.67
N GLN A 11 22.61 -24.05 10.13
CA GLN A 11 22.78 -24.31 11.57
C GLN A 11 23.33 -23.10 12.33
N LEU A 12 24.26 -22.34 11.74
CA LEU A 12 24.74 -21.07 12.30
C LEU A 12 23.59 -20.08 12.45
N GLY A 13 22.76 -19.91 11.40
CA GLY A 13 21.57 -19.06 11.46
C GLY A 13 20.63 -19.45 12.61
N LYS A 14 20.36 -20.75 12.79
CA LYS A 14 19.56 -21.26 13.92
C LYS A 14 20.18 -20.95 15.28
N ARG A 15 21.51 -21.06 15.42
CA ARG A 15 22.23 -20.70 16.65
C ARG A 15 22.05 -19.22 16.97
N HIS A 16 22.14 -18.35 15.98
CA HIS A 16 21.89 -16.92 16.14
C HIS A 16 20.44 -16.60 16.52
N VAL A 17 19.45 -17.29 15.95
CA VAL A 17 18.03 -17.17 16.36
C VAL A 17 17.86 -17.52 17.84
N ARG A 18 18.47 -18.62 18.32
CA ARG A 18 18.40 -19.02 19.75
C ARG A 18 19.02 -18.00 20.70
N ARG A 19 19.94 -17.18 20.20
CA ARG A 19 20.59 -16.09 20.93
C ARG A 19 19.90 -14.74 20.72
N HIS A 20 18.76 -14.71 20.04
CA HIS A 20 18.06 -13.47 19.65
C HIS A 20 18.87 -12.51 18.77
N HIS A 21 19.93 -13.01 18.11
CA HIS A 21 20.77 -12.26 17.17
C HIS A 21 20.16 -12.35 15.76
N TYR A 22 19.04 -11.67 15.55
CA TYR A 22 18.23 -11.86 14.35
C TYR A 22 18.89 -11.32 13.06
N LYS A 23 19.69 -10.24 13.14
CA LYS A 23 20.38 -9.67 11.96
C LYS A 23 21.43 -10.64 11.41
N GLU A 24 22.21 -11.24 12.31
CA GLU A 24 23.21 -12.26 12.01
C GLU A 24 22.54 -13.54 11.52
N ALA A 25 21.41 -13.94 12.13
CA ALA A 25 20.63 -15.06 11.64
C ALA A 25 20.18 -14.86 10.18
N ILE A 26 19.67 -13.68 9.84
CA ILE A 26 19.28 -13.32 8.47
C ILE A 26 20.48 -13.43 7.51
N TYR A 27 21.65 -12.91 7.91
CA TYR A 27 22.87 -13.03 7.13
C TYR A 27 23.19 -14.50 6.81
N PHE A 28 23.22 -15.36 7.82
CA PHE A 28 23.54 -16.77 7.65
C PHE A 28 22.49 -17.54 6.85
N PHE A 29 21.19 -17.27 7.05
CA PHE A 29 20.15 -17.91 6.25
C PHE A 29 20.21 -17.51 4.78
N ARG A 30 20.52 -16.24 4.47
CA ARG A 30 20.74 -15.80 3.08
C ARG A 30 21.93 -16.52 2.47
N ARG A 31 23.07 -16.57 3.17
CA ARG A 31 24.24 -17.34 2.72
C ARG A 31 23.91 -18.81 2.46
N ALA A 32 23.12 -19.44 3.33
CA ALA A 32 22.68 -20.82 3.13
C ALA A 32 21.85 -20.98 1.83
N ILE A 33 20.96 -20.04 1.54
CA ILE A 33 20.17 -20.05 0.30
C ILE A 33 21.07 -19.85 -0.92
N ASP A 34 21.99 -18.89 -0.85
CA ASP A 34 22.87 -18.51 -1.97
C ASP A 34 23.84 -19.63 -2.39
N VAL A 35 24.38 -20.38 -1.43
CA VAL A 35 25.36 -21.46 -1.69
C VAL A 35 24.71 -22.84 -1.82
N CYS A 36 23.38 -22.93 -1.76
CA CYS A 36 22.68 -24.20 -1.88
C CYS A 36 22.80 -24.76 -3.31
N PRO A 37 23.31 -25.99 -3.49
CA PRO A 37 23.35 -26.62 -4.80
C PRO A 37 21.94 -26.77 -5.40
N VAL A 38 21.83 -26.64 -6.73
CA VAL A 38 20.54 -26.74 -7.45
C VAL A 38 19.79 -28.03 -7.12
N LYS A 39 20.52 -29.15 -7.00
CA LYS A 39 19.99 -30.47 -6.63
C LYS A 39 19.29 -30.51 -5.26
N ASP A 40 19.65 -29.60 -4.36
CA ASP A 40 19.16 -29.55 -2.98
C ASP A 40 18.17 -28.40 -2.73
N ILE A 41 17.77 -27.63 -3.75
CA ILE A 41 16.84 -26.49 -3.62
C ILE A 41 15.54 -26.89 -2.89
N ASN A 42 15.02 -28.08 -3.17
CA ASN A 42 13.79 -28.58 -2.53
C ASN A 42 13.92 -28.74 -1.01
N LYS A 43 15.14 -28.82 -0.48
CA LYS A 43 15.44 -28.92 0.96
C LYS A 43 15.53 -27.55 1.64
N LEU A 44 15.41 -26.43 0.92
CA LEU A 44 15.51 -25.08 1.50
C LEU A 44 14.27 -24.59 2.24
N GLY A 45 13.14 -25.32 2.19
CA GLY A 45 11.91 -24.93 2.89
C GLY A 45 12.11 -24.48 4.35
N PRO A 46 12.80 -25.27 5.20
CA PRO A 46 13.11 -24.87 6.58
C PRO A 46 13.98 -23.62 6.70
N CYS A 47 14.89 -23.40 5.75
CA CYS A 47 15.77 -22.23 5.72
C CYS A 47 14.98 -20.96 5.39
N PHE A 48 14.16 -21.00 4.33
CA PHE A 48 13.23 -19.91 4.00
C PHE A 48 12.26 -19.60 5.13
N PHE A 49 11.73 -20.64 5.80
CA PHE A 49 10.84 -20.44 6.95
C PHE A 49 11.56 -19.73 8.11
N SER A 50 12.77 -20.17 8.43
CA SER A 50 13.58 -19.59 9.51
C SER A 50 14.03 -18.16 9.21
N LEU A 51 14.34 -17.87 7.94
CA LEU A 51 14.60 -16.51 7.45
C LEU A 51 13.38 -15.61 7.66
N GLY A 52 12.19 -16.09 7.29
CA GLY A 52 10.95 -15.37 7.52
C GLY A 52 10.70 -15.06 9.00
N LEU A 53 10.95 -16.03 9.88
CA LEU A 53 10.86 -15.81 11.33
C LEU A 53 11.82 -14.72 11.82
N ALA A 54 13.08 -14.76 11.41
CA ALA A 54 14.07 -13.76 11.81
C ALA A 54 13.72 -12.35 11.28
N LEU A 55 13.21 -12.26 10.04
CA LEU A 55 12.71 -11.01 9.46
C LEU A 55 11.50 -10.46 10.21
N ASP A 56 10.58 -11.33 10.63
CA ASP A 56 9.40 -10.93 11.41
C ASP A 56 9.80 -10.31 12.75
N ARG A 57 10.80 -10.91 13.42
CA ARG A 57 11.30 -10.44 14.72
C ARG A 57 11.98 -9.08 14.67
N ILE A 58 12.49 -8.65 13.51
CA ILE A 58 13.07 -7.31 13.31
C ILE A 58 12.08 -6.33 12.67
N GLY A 59 10.78 -6.67 12.61
CA GLY A 59 9.72 -5.81 12.08
C GLY A 59 9.66 -5.72 10.54
N ARG A 60 10.36 -6.62 9.82
CA ARG A 60 10.33 -6.66 8.34
C ARG A 60 9.24 -7.62 7.85
N HIS A 61 8.00 -7.36 8.24
CA HIS A 61 6.85 -8.25 8.04
C HIS A 61 6.59 -8.63 6.58
N GLN A 62 6.72 -7.69 5.63
CA GLN A 62 6.50 -7.98 4.21
C GLN A 62 7.52 -8.99 3.66
N LEU A 63 8.80 -8.79 3.99
CA LEU A 63 9.88 -9.72 3.60
C LEU A 63 9.73 -11.08 4.30
N ALA A 64 9.21 -11.09 5.53
CA ALA A 64 8.90 -12.32 6.26
C ALA A 64 7.86 -13.16 5.52
N VAL A 65 6.75 -12.54 5.12
CA VAL A 65 5.69 -13.19 4.34
C VAL A 65 6.21 -13.72 3.02
N GLN A 66 7.01 -12.93 2.28
CA GLN A 66 7.64 -13.41 1.05
C GLN A 66 8.49 -14.66 1.28
N SER A 67 9.27 -14.69 2.36
CA SER A 67 10.10 -15.84 2.72
C SER A 67 9.25 -17.07 3.06
N TRP A 68 8.16 -16.90 3.81
CA TRP A 68 7.23 -17.98 4.12
C TRP A 68 6.50 -18.51 2.88
N VAL A 69 6.14 -17.65 1.93
CA VAL A 69 5.57 -18.06 0.64
C VAL A 69 6.57 -18.92 -0.14
N GLN A 70 7.85 -18.56 -0.18
CA GLN A 70 8.86 -19.43 -0.82
C GLN A 70 9.00 -20.78 -0.10
N ALA A 71 8.99 -20.78 1.24
CA ALA A 71 8.99 -22.02 2.01
C ALA A 71 7.76 -22.91 1.67
N ARG A 72 6.59 -22.31 1.52
CA ARG A 72 5.33 -23.00 1.17
C ARG A 72 5.34 -23.57 -0.25
N ARG A 73 5.98 -22.88 -1.21
CA ARG A 73 6.16 -23.37 -2.58
C ARG A 73 7.02 -24.64 -2.63
N LEU A 74 8.08 -24.69 -1.82
CA LEU A 74 8.97 -25.84 -1.73
C LEU A 74 8.35 -27.00 -0.92
N VAL A 75 7.58 -26.69 0.12
CA VAL A 75 7.01 -27.68 1.05
C VAL A 75 5.49 -27.62 1.04
N LYS A 76 4.88 -28.56 0.31
CA LYS A 76 3.42 -28.63 0.10
C LYS A 76 2.65 -29.19 1.30
N THR A 77 3.26 -30.02 2.15
CA THR A 77 2.59 -30.68 3.28
C THR A 77 3.48 -30.72 4.52
N GLY A 78 2.91 -31.10 5.67
CA GLY A 78 3.67 -31.31 6.91
C GLY A 78 3.82 -30.09 7.80
N TYR A 79 4.89 -30.05 8.60
CA TYR A 79 5.08 -29.05 9.65
C TYR A 79 5.19 -27.61 9.12
N ILE A 80 5.94 -27.39 8.04
CA ILE A 80 6.13 -26.05 7.46
C ILE A 80 4.81 -25.52 6.87
N ALA A 81 4.00 -26.38 6.25
CA ALA A 81 2.68 -26.00 5.76
C ALA A 81 1.77 -25.52 6.91
N ARG A 82 1.69 -26.29 8.01
CA ARG A 82 0.91 -25.90 9.20
C ARG A 82 1.42 -24.60 9.84
N LEU A 83 2.74 -24.40 9.86
CA LEU A 83 3.30 -23.15 10.34
C LEU A 83 2.95 -21.98 9.43
N TYR A 84 3.04 -22.16 8.11
CA TYR A 84 2.64 -21.12 7.16
C TYR A 84 1.20 -20.66 7.41
N ASP A 85 0.25 -21.59 7.57
CA ASP A 85 -1.17 -21.27 7.83
C ASP A 85 -1.40 -20.57 9.19
N ARG A 86 -0.45 -20.72 10.12
CA ARG A 86 -0.45 -20.01 11.41
C ARG A 86 0.00 -18.56 11.28
N TRP A 87 0.97 -18.27 10.40
CA TRP A 87 1.60 -16.95 10.29
C TRP A 87 1.07 -16.10 9.14
N VAL A 88 0.49 -16.72 8.11
CA VAL A 88 -0.02 -16.06 6.91
C VAL A 88 -1.53 -16.28 6.82
N ASN A 89 -2.27 -15.22 6.56
CA ASN A 89 -3.73 -15.26 6.39
C ASN A 89 -4.13 -15.61 4.94
N GLY A 90 -5.43 -15.77 4.68
CA GLY A 90 -5.96 -16.12 3.36
C GLY A 90 -5.67 -15.09 2.26
N TYR A 91 -5.34 -13.85 2.64
CA TYR A 91 -4.99 -12.77 1.71
C TYR A 91 -3.49 -12.74 1.37
N GLY A 92 -2.70 -13.70 1.85
CA GLY A 92 -1.25 -13.70 1.65
C GLY A 92 -0.55 -12.58 2.42
N ARG A 93 -1.10 -12.16 3.56
CA ARG A 93 -0.49 -11.19 4.48
C ARG A 93 -0.14 -11.84 5.81
N ARG A 94 0.71 -11.19 6.60
CA ARG A 94 0.99 -11.60 7.97
C ARG A 94 -0.32 -11.57 8.75
N LYS A 95 -0.66 -12.69 9.39
CA LYS A 95 -1.88 -12.86 10.17
C LYS A 95 -1.92 -11.86 11.33
N GLN A 96 -3.05 -11.17 11.47
CA GLN A 96 -3.31 -10.22 12.52
C GLN A 96 -3.91 -10.90 13.77
N LYS A 97 -4.27 -10.09 14.78
CA LYS A 97 -4.82 -10.57 16.05
C LYS A 97 -6.18 -11.26 15.88
N ASN A 98 -7.00 -10.78 14.96
CA ASN A 98 -8.35 -11.27 14.66
C ASN A 98 -8.58 -11.29 13.14
N PRO A 99 -9.45 -12.19 12.65
CA PRO A 99 -9.80 -12.27 11.23
C PRO A 99 -10.41 -10.97 10.67
N ASP A 100 -11.15 -10.21 11.48
CA ASP A 100 -11.74 -8.94 11.01
C ASP A 100 -10.67 -7.89 10.66
N LEU A 101 -9.54 -7.88 11.37
CA LEU A 101 -8.41 -7.01 11.01
C LEU A 101 -7.68 -7.52 9.77
N ASP A 102 -7.63 -8.83 9.54
CA ASP A 102 -7.11 -9.39 8.29
C ASP A 102 -7.95 -8.92 7.08
N ASP A 103 -9.28 -9.01 7.21
CA ASP A 103 -10.23 -8.56 6.19
C ASP A 103 -10.13 -7.03 5.98
N TYR A 104 -10.06 -6.25 7.06
CA TYR A 104 -9.88 -4.80 7.01
C TYR A 104 -8.57 -4.39 6.33
N ASP A 105 -7.44 -5.02 6.69
CA ASP A 105 -6.14 -4.73 6.07
C ASP A 105 -6.17 -5.02 4.56
N ALA A 106 -6.85 -6.09 4.15
CA ALA A 106 -7.04 -6.42 2.75
C ALA A 106 -7.92 -5.36 2.04
N PHE A 107 -9.06 -5.00 2.63
CA PHE A 107 -9.96 -3.97 2.12
C PHE A 107 -9.24 -2.63 1.95
N ARG A 108 -8.57 -2.17 3.02
CA ARG A 108 -7.81 -0.92 3.05
C ARG A 108 -6.72 -0.90 1.97
N ALA A 109 -5.95 -1.98 1.83
CA ALA A 109 -4.92 -2.06 0.80
C ALA A 109 -5.48 -1.92 -0.63
N ILE A 110 -6.64 -2.53 -0.90
CA ILE A 110 -7.32 -2.43 -2.21
C ILE A 110 -7.79 -0.99 -2.47
N GLN A 111 -8.39 -0.33 -1.48
CA GLN A 111 -8.85 1.05 -1.68
C GLN A 111 -7.69 2.05 -1.84
N ILE A 112 -6.61 1.87 -1.09
CA ILE A 112 -5.39 2.68 -1.24
C ILE A 112 -4.80 2.51 -2.63
N GLU A 113 -4.72 1.27 -3.14
CA GLU A 113 -4.19 1.00 -4.48
C GLU A 113 -5.02 1.70 -5.56
N LYS A 114 -6.36 1.60 -5.48
CA LYS A 114 -7.26 2.32 -6.38
C LYS A 114 -7.07 3.83 -6.33
N TYR A 115 -6.96 4.39 -5.14
CA TYR A 115 -6.77 5.83 -4.94
C TYR A 115 -5.45 6.30 -5.55
N LEU A 116 -4.34 5.65 -5.20
CA LEU A 116 -3.00 5.99 -5.70
C LEU A 116 -2.88 5.81 -7.21
N ARG A 117 -3.57 4.81 -7.78
CA ARG A 117 -3.64 4.61 -9.24
C ARG A 117 -4.36 5.75 -9.94
N LYS A 118 -5.46 6.28 -9.37
CA LYS A 118 -6.21 7.41 -9.95
C LYS A 118 -5.44 8.73 -9.88
N ARG A 119 -4.55 8.88 -8.89
CA ARG A 119 -3.78 10.10 -8.66
C ARG A 119 -2.59 10.32 -9.62
N GLY A 120 -2.21 9.33 -10.42
CA GLY A 120 -1.11 9.42 -11.39
C GLY A 120 0.31 9.32 -10.81
N ASN A 121 0.59 9.95 -9.66
CA ASN A 121 1.92 9.95 -9.03
C ASN A 121 2.19 8.73 -8.12
N GLY A 122 1.19 7.89 -7.84
CA GLY A 122 1.35 6.65 -7.06
C GLY A 122 1.75 6.82 -5.60
N ARG A 123 1.73 8.05 -5.06
CA ARG A 123 2.08 8.38 -3.66
C ARG A 123 1.12 9.42 -3.10
N PHE A 124 1.06 9.50 -1.76
CA PHE A 124 0.42 10.60 -1.02
C PHE A 124 1.33 11.85 -1.08
N CYS A 125 0.77 13.05 -1.28
CA CYS A 125 1.50 14.33 -1.32
C CYS A 125 1.71 14.86 0.10
N SER A 126 0.78 14.59 1.02
CA SER A 126 0.89 15.01 2.41
C SER A 126 0.45 13.93 3.40
N ALA A 127 0.72 14.19 4.68
CA ALA A 127 0.16 13.41 5.77
C ALA A 127 -1.37 13.66 5.90
N ALA A 128 -1.82 14.90 5.72
CA ALA A 128 -3.24 15.26 5.83
C ALA A 128 -4.11 14.52 4.81
N GLU A 129 -3.68 14.48 3.55
CA GLU A 129 -4.37 13.73 2.51
C GLU A 129 -4.46 12.23 2.84
N ARG A 130 -3.37 11.66 3.34
CA ARG A 130 -3.33 10.25 3.75
C ARG A 130 -4.31 9.98 4.89
N ASP A 131 -4.39 10.89 5.86
CA ASP A 131 -5.27 10.77 7.01
C ASP A 131 -6.74 10.89 6.59
N VAL A 132 -7.07 11.80 5.67
CA VAL A 132 -8.41 11.92 5.07
C VAL A 132 -8.79 10.63 4.33
N VAL A 133 -7.90 10.11 3.48
CA VAL A 133 -8.13 8.85 2.75
C VAL A 133 -8.34 7.68 3.72
N TYR A 134 -7.54 7.60 4.78
CA TYR A 134 -7.71 6.55 5.81
C TYR A 134 -9.02 6.71 6.58
N ALA A 135 -9.40 7.92 6.98
CA ALA A 135 -10.67 8.17 7.66
C ALA A 135 -11.87 7.69 6.84
N ILE A 136 -11.89 7.99 5.53
CA ILE A 136 -12.97 7.54 4.63
C ILE A 136 -13.00 6.02 4.51
N ILE A 137 -11.84 5.37 4.39
CA ILE A 137 -11.73 3.91 4.35
C ILE A 137 -12.26 3.30 5.66
N ASP A 138 -11.90 3.88 6.80
CA ASP A 138 -12.27 3.39 8.13
C ASP A 138 -13.76 3.51 8.38
N ASP A 139 -14.37 4.65 8.04
CA ASP A 139 -15.80 4.86 8.18
C ASP A 139 -16.60 3.95 7.25
N THR A 140 -16.12 3.78 6.01
CA THR A 140 -16.73 2.82 5.07
C THR A 140 -16.65 1.40 5.61
N TRP A 141 -15.50 1.00 6.16
CA TRP A 141 -15.34 -0.32 6.75
C TRP A 141 -16.29 -0.52 7.94
N ARG A 142 -16.41 0.45 8.85
CA ARG A 142 -17.35 0.39 9.97
C ARG A 142 -18.79 0.16 9.51
N LEU A 143 -19.21 0.81 8.43
CA LEU A 143 -20.54 0.60 7.84
C LEU A 143 -20.71 -0.80 7.24
N LEU A 144 -19.67 -1.33 6.60
CA LEU A 144 -19.68 -2.68 6.02
C LEU A 144 -19.68 -3.77 7.11
N SER A 145 -18.83 -3.64 8.14
CA SER A 145 -18.72 -4.61 9.23
C SER A 145 -20.01 -4.74 10.04
N LYS A 146 -20.77 -3.64 10.23
CA LYS A 146 -22.08 -3.67 10.91
C LYS A 146 -23.08 -4.60 10.23
N LYS A 147 -22.99 -4.77 8.91
CA LYS A 147 -23.94 -5.59 8.13
C LYS A 147 -23.69 -7.10 8.25
N ARG A 148 -22.62 -7.54 8.94
CA ARG A 148 -22.25 -8.97 9.16
C ARG A 148 -22.24 -9.84 7.90
N ILE A 149 -21.97 -9.26 6.73
CA ILE A 149 -22.00 -9.96 5.43
C ILE A 149 -20.84 -10.97 5.31
N PHE A 150 -19.75 -10.75 6.05
CA PHE A 150 -18.47 -11.45 5.85
C PHE A 150 -18.37 -12.86 6.47
N SER A 151 -19.30 -13.26 7.33
CA SER A 151 -19.20 -14.54 8.06
C SER A 151 -19.35 -15.77 7.17
N HIS A 152 -20.10 -15.66 6.08
CA HIS A 152 -20.40 -16.79 5.18
C HIS A 152 -19.63 -16.73 3.85
N LEU A 153 -18.90 -15.64 3.60
CA LEU A 153 -18.19 -15.44 2.34
C LEU A 153 -16.79 -16.05 2.38
N SER A 154 -16.41 -16.68 1.27
CA SER A 154 -15.04 -17.09 1.00
C SER A 154 -14.11 -15.89 0.81
N VAL A 155 -12.80 -16.12 0.91
CA VAL A 155 -11.78 -15.07 0.70
C VAL A 155 -11.89 -14.44 -0.68
N GLU A 156 -12.21 -15.23 -1.71
CA GLU A 156 -12.33 -14.77 -3.10
C GLU A 156 -13.55 -13.87 -3.28
N GLU A 157 -14.70 -14.26 -2.73
CA GLU A 157 -15.92 -13.44 -2.76
C GLU A 157 -15.75 -12.13 -1.97
N LYS A 158 -15.05 -12.18 -0.83
CA LYS A 158 -14.68 -10.98 -0.07
C LYS A 158 -13.82 -10.04 -0.91
N LEU A 159 -12.80 -10.55 -1.60
CA LEU A 159 -11.94 -9.75 -2.48
C LEU A 159 -12.72 -9.08 -3.59
N GLU A 160 -13.67 -9.79 -4.19
CA GLU A 160 -14.52 -9.24 -5.25
C GLU A 160 -15.44 -8.14 -4.72
N LEU A 161 -16.03 -8.33 -3.53
CA LEU A 161 -16.81 -7.29 -2.85
C LEU A 161 -15.94 -6.05 -2.55
N PHE A 162 -14.72 -6.24 -2.04
CA PHE A 162 -13.79 -5.14 -1.77
C PHE A 162 -13.43 -4.37 -3.05
N LYS A 163 -13.27 -5.08 -4.17
CA LYS A 163 -13.04 -4.47 -5.49
C LYS A 163 -14.27 -3.72 -6.02
N ARG A 164 -15.48 -4.18 -5.73
CA ARG A 164 -16.73 -3.51 -6.14
C ARG A 164 -17.05 -2.27 -5.31
N ALA A 165 -16.63 -2.24 -4.05
CA ALA A 165 -16.79 -1.06 -3.19
C ALA A 165 -16.14 0.17 -3.86
N ARG A 166 -16.95 1.19 -4.12
CA ARG A 166 -16.54 2.49 -4.66
C ARG A 166 -16.55 3.50 -3.52
N LEU A 167 -15.40 4.10 -3.27
CA LEU A 167 -15.23 5.18 -2.31
C LEU A 167 -14.94 6.44 -3.12
N ASP A 168 -15.71 7.49 -2.83
CA ASP A 168 -15.46 8.81 -3.39
C ASP A 168 -14.55 9.57 -2.44
N PHE A 169 -13.31 9.74 -2.88
CA PHE A 169 -12.30 10.49 -2.14
C PHE A 169 -12.36 11.97 -2.57
N PRO A 170 -12.54 12.91 -1.63
CA PRO A 170 -12.43 14.32 -1.94
C PRO A 170 -10.98 14.61 -2.37
N PHE A 171 -10.80 15.11 -3.58
CA PHE A 171 -9.49 15.55 -4.06
C PHE A 171 -9.19 16.94 -3.47
N LEU A 172 -8.33 16.99 -2.44
CA LEU A 172 -7.81 18.24 -1.88
C LEU A 172 -6.57 18.66 -2.68
N TYR A 173 -6.76 19.57 -3.64
CA TYR A 173 -5.69 20.14 -4.46
C TYR A 173 -4.91 21.27 -3.76
N LEU A 174 -5.23 21.62 -2.51
CA LEU A 174 -4.66 22.82 -1.89
C LEU A 174 -3.13 22.72 -1.77
N GLU A 175 -2.62 21.55 -1.41
CA GLU A 175 -1.18 21.33 -1.28
C GLU A 175 -0.50 21.21 -2.65
N ASP A 176 -1.18 20.62 -3.64
CA ASP A 176 -0.71 20.57 -5.04
C ASP A 176 -0.67 22.00 -5.65
N ALA A 177 -1.59 22.89 -5.27
CA ALA A 177 -1.60 24.31 -5.65
C ALA A 177 -0.53 25.15 -4.94
N LEU A 178 -0.02 24.67 -3.80
CA LEU A 178 1.06 25.29 -3.04
C LEU A 178 2.44 24.73 -3.42
N THR A 179 2.50 23.58 -4.09
CA THR A 179 3.76 23.16 -4.73
C THR A 179 4.08 24.14 -5.86
N PRO A 180 5.29 24.74 -5.89
CA PRO A 180 5.64 25.63 -6.98
C PRO A 180 5.48 24.86 -8.29
N GLU A 181 4.65 25.39 -9.18
CA GLU A 181 4.49 24.84 -10.52
C GLU A 181 5.89 24.61 -11.09
N ARG A 182 6.20 23.36 -11.48
CA ARG A 182 7.33 23.17 -12.38
C ARG A 182 6.93 23.85 -13.67
N GLU A 183 7.52 25.01 -13.95
CA GLU A 183 7.24 25.79 -15.15
C GLU A 183 7.24 24.87 -16.37
N PRO A 184 6.09 24.68 -17.05
CA PRO A 184 6.09 23.97 -18.32
C PRO A 184 6.85 24.83 -19.33
N VAL A 185 7.89 24.26 -19.93
CA VAL A 185 8.62 24.90 -21.04
C VAL A 185 7.68 24.98 -22.25
N LEU A 186 7.09 26.15 -22.46
CA LEU A 186 6.28 26.45 -23.64
C LEU A 186 7.18 26.70 -24.84
N ALA A 187 7.32 25.71 -25.72
CA ALA A 187 7.82 25.93 -27.07
C ALA A 187 6.71 26.59 -27.92
N ARG A 188 6.87 27.88 -28.25
CA ARG A 188 6.02 28.59 -29.22
C ARG A 188 6.55 28.41 -30.64
N PHE A 189 5.87 27.58 -31.44
CA PHE A 189 5.93 27.65 -32.90
C PHE A 189 4.80 28.61 -33.36
N SER A 190 5.17 29.84 -33.68
CA SER A 190 4.30 30.96 -34.13
C SER A 190 3.63 30.64 -35.51
N ARG A 191 2.58 31.27 -36.05
CA ARG A 191 2.18 32.69 -36.17
C ARG A 191 0.69 32.77 -36.56
N ARG A 192 -0.11 33.58 -35.82
CA ARG A 192 -1.37 34.29 -36.18
C ARG A 192 -2.37 34.22 -35.03
N ALA A 193 -2.45 35.30 -34.26
CA ALA A 193 -3.45 35.51 -33.22
C ALA A 193 -4.39 36.64 -33.67
N SER A 194 -5.68 36.34 -33.79
CA SER A 194 -6.74 37.35 -33.73
C SER A 194 -7.27 37.37 -32.29
N PRO A 195 -7.56 38.55 -31.71
CA PRO A 195 -7.91 38.67 -30.29
C PRO A 195 -9.37 38.25 -30.07
N SER A 196 -9.57 37.06 -29.51
CA SER A 196 -10.82 36.75 -28.81
C SER A 196 -10.72 37.38 -27.43
N TYR A 197 -11.56 38.37 -27.16
CA TYR A 197 -11.65 39.04 -25.86
C TYR A 197 -12.04 38.02 -24.79
N ARG A 198 -11.05 37.50 -24.06
CA ARG A 198 -11.25 36.69 -22.86
C ARG A 198 -11.05 37.62 -21.68
N LEU A 199 -12.14 37.92 -20.96
CA LEU A 199 -12.10 38.60 -19.67
C LEU A 199 -11.17 37.82 -18.73
N HIS A 200 -10.08 38.45 -18.31
CA HIS A 200 -9.15 37.92 -17.34
C HIS A 200 -9.75 38.14 -15.94
N TYR A 201 -9.50 37.22 -14.99
CA TYR A 201 -9.96 37.37 -13.59
C TYR A 201 -9.40 38.63 -12.89
N ASP A 202 -8.31 39.18 -13.44
CA ASP A 202 -7.64 40.42 -13.04
C ASP A 202 -8.26 41.69 -13.62
N ASP A 203 -9.11 41.59 -14.64
CA ASP A 203 -9.66 42.76 -15.32
C ASP A 203 -10.60 43.54 -14.38
N PRO A 204 -10.70 44.88 -14.53
CA PRO A 204 -11.61 45.69 -13.76
C PRO A 204 -13.05 45.17 -13.86
N CYS A 205 -13.71 45.04 -12.71
CA CYS A 205 -15.06 44.52 -12.68
C CYS A 205 -16.02 45.48 -13.44
N PRO A 206 -16.85 44.97 -14.35
CA PRO A 206 -17.74 45.80 -15.17
C PRO A 206 -18.83 46.54 -14.39
N CYS A 207 -19.00 46.27 -13.09
CA CYS A 207 -19.89 47.02 -12.21
C CYS A 207 -19.34 48.39 -11.77
N GLY A 208 -18.11 48.75 -12.16
CA GLY A 208 -17.50 50.05 -11.85
C GLY A 208 -16.91 50.17 -10.44
N SER A 209 -16.72 49.05 -9.73
CA SER A 209 -16.20 49.04 -8.36
C SER A 209 -14.69 49.35 -8.24
N GLY A 210 -13.97 49.45 -9.36
CA GLY A 210 -12.51 49.63 -9.36
C GLY A 210 -11.71 48.41 -8.89
N LEU A 211 -12.38 47.33 -8.48
CA LEU A 211 -11.77 46.07 -8.07
C LEU A 211 -11.66 45.10 -9.26
N PRO A 212 -10.67 44.20 -9.28
CA PRO A 212 -10.63 43.10 -10.24
C PRO A 212 -11.90 42.25 -10.17
N ALA A 213 -12.38 41.76 -11.31
CA ALA A 213 -13.63 41.01 -11.46
C ALA A 213 -13.78 39.88 -10.43
N ARG A 214 -12.69 39.15 -10.17
CA ARG A 214 -12.60 38.07 -9.16
C ARG A 214 -12.86 38.49 -7.71
N MET A 215 -12.65 39.76 -7.39
CA MET A 215 -12.79 40.32 -6.04
C MET A 215 -14.14 41.01 -5.82
N CYS A 216 -14.98 41.07 -6.85
CA CYS A 216 -16.25 41.78 -6.83
C CYS A 216 -17.42 40.87 -7.29
N CYS A 217 -17.99 41.10 -8.48
CA CYS A 217 -19.20 40.40 -8.93
C CYS A 217 -18.97 38.94 -9.37
N TYR A 218 -17.73 38.55 -9.67
CA TYR A 218 -17.41 37.17 -10.07
C TYR A 218 -17.00 36.28 -8.89
N ARG A 219 -17.18 36.75 -7.66
CA ARG A 219 -17.15 35.85 -6.50
C ARG A 219 -18.34 34.90 -6.61
N ILE A 220 -18.07 33.62 -6.87
CA ILE A 220 -19.09 32.59 -6.79
C ILE A 220 -19.49 32.49 -5.32
N VAL A 221 -20.60 33.11 -4.96
CA VAL A 221 -21.24 32.94 -3.66
C VAL A 221 -21.85 31.54 -3.70
N SER A 222 -21.23 30.58 -3.01
CA SER A 222 -21.92 29.33 -2.70
C SER A 222 -23.16 29.70 -1.90
N LYS A 223 -24.35 29.69 -2.51
CA LYS A 223 -25.60 29.73 -1.76
C LYS A 223 -25.62 28.49 -0.88
N GLY A 224 -25.27 28.67 0.40
CA GLY A 224 -25.63 27.72 1.44
C GLY A 224 -27.15 27.61 1.42
N TYR A 225 -27.65 26.41 1.20
CA TYR A 225 -29.04 26.10 1.49
C TYR A 225 -29.18 26.12 3.01
N ASP A 226 -29.69 27.22 3.55
CA ASP A 226 -30.29 27.26 4.87
C ASP A 226 -31.78 26.94 4.70
N PHE A 227 -32.17 25.69 5.01
CA PHE A 227 -33.49 25.28 5.50
C PHE A 227 -33.37 23.95 6.26
#